data_AF-A0A3C0HH66-F1
#
_entry.id   AF-A0A3C0HH66-F1
#
_cell.length_a   1.000
_cell.length_b   1.000
_cell.length_c   1.000
_cell.angle_alpha   90.00
_cell.angle_beta   90.00
_cell.angle_gamma   90.00
#
_symmetry.space_group_name_H-M   'P 1'
#
loop_
_entity.id
_entity.type
_entity.pdbx_description
1 polymer ?
#
loop_
_entity_poly.entity_id
_entity_poly.type
_entity_poly.pdbx_seq_one_letter_code
_entity_poly.pdbx_strand_id
1 'polypeptide(L)'
;MEDFLLFLMMGVAGSSAPAHFGFRLLAHRHHRDRGWPFAADTEDGQWGYSWWLMKRGYVPHADRDMRFFGFWGMLSGWIASLALAASAVLIAIRA
;
A
#
# COMPACT_ATOMS: atom_id res chain seq x y z
N MET A 1 15.64 -4.48 21.98
CA MET A 1 15.02 -5.22 20.86
C MET A 1 13.50 -5.19 20.92
N GLU A 2 12.87 -5.42 22.08
CA GLU A 2 11.40 -5.29 22.24
C GLU A 2 10.88 -3.90 21.89
N ASP A 3 11.51 -2.84 22.39
CA ASP A 3 11.10 -1.46 22.08
C ASP A 3 11.15 -1.14 20.59
N PHE A 4 12.11 -1.73 19.87
CA PHE A 4 12.24 -1.55 18.42
C PHE A 4 11.11 -2.26 17.66
N LEU A 5 10.76 -3.49 18.03
CA LEU A 5 9.63 -4.21 17.45
C LEU A 5 8.30 -3.52 17.76
N LEU A 6 8.13 -2.99 18.98
CA LEU A 6 6.94 -2.21 19.35
C LEU A 6 6.82 -0.93 18.53
N PHE A 7 7.90 -0.16 18.39
CA PHE A 7 7.91 1.03 17.52
C PHE A 7 7.63 0.69 16.05
N LEU A 8 8.22 -0.39 15.55
CA LEU A 8 8.03 -0.85 14.18
C LEU A 8 6.57 -1.29 13.94
N MET A 9 5.99 -2.06 14.87
CA MET A 9 4.60 -2.50 14.80
C MET A 9 3.61 -1.35 14.96
N MET A 10 3.88 -0.36 15.82
CA MET A 10 3.07 0.86 15.89
C MET A 10 3.15 1.68 14.59
N GLY A 11 4.33 1.75 13.96
CA GLY A 11 4.47 2.42 12.66
C GLY A 11 3.73 1.70 11.52
N VAL A 12 3.65 0.36 11.56
CA VAL A 12 2.89 -0.42 10.59
C VAL A 12 1.40 -0.30 10.83
N ALA A 13 0.94 -0.64 12.02
CA ALA A 13 -0.47 -0.72 12.37
C ALA A 13 -1.12 0.66 12.53
N GLY A 14 -0.36 1.66 12.98
CA GLY A 14 -0.85 3.01 13.27
C GLY A 14 -0.70 4.02 12.14
N SER A 15 0.11 3.76 11.11
CA SER A 15 0.31 4.73 10.02
C SER A 15 0.33 4.12 8.62
N SER A 16 1.37 3.37 8.28
CA SER A 16 1.66 3.00 6.88
C SER A 16 0.64 2.01 6.31
N ALA A 17 0.21 1.00 7.08
CA ALA A 17 -0.81 0.08 6.60
C ALA A 17 -2.20 0.74 6.48
N PRO A 18 -2.73 1.44 7.49
CA PRO A 18 -3.99 2.19 7.36
C PRO A 18 -3.95 3.22 6.22
N ALA A 19 -2.83 3.94 6.04
CA ALA A 19 -2.65 4.87 4.94
C ALA A 19 -2.74 4.16 3.59
N HIS A 20 -2.06 3.02 3.43
CA HIS A 20 -2.14 2.24 2.20
C HIS A 20 -3.58 1.82 1.89
N PHE A 21 -4.29 1.26 2.87
CA PHE A 21 -5.66 0.81 2.67
C PHE A 21 -6.61 1.95 2.32
N GLY A 22 -6.50 3.09 3.01
CA GLY A 22 -7.30 4.29 2.73
C GLY A 22 -7.04 4.83 1.32
N PHE A 23 -5.77 5.05 0.97
CA PHE A 23 -5.41 5.54 -0.36
C PHE A 23 -5.76 4.56 -1.48
N ARG A 24 -5.66 3.25 -1.23
CA ARG A 24 -6.08 2.23 -2.17
C ARG A 24 -7.57 2.30 -2.47
N LEU A 25 -8.42 2.42 -1.45
CA LEU A 25 -9.87 2.53 -1.63
C LEU A 25 -10.24 3.78 -2.44
N LEU A 26 -9.65 4.93 -2.08
CA LEU A 26 -9.86 6.18 -2.81
C LEU A 26 -9.38 6.07 -4.27
N ALA A 27 -8.21 5.47 -4.47
CA ALA A 27 -7.66 5.28 -5.79
C ALA A 27 -8.52 4.35 -6.65
N HIS A 28 -8.99 3.22 -6.10
CA HIS A 28 -9.83 2.26 -6.81
C HIS A 28 -11.17 2.88 -7.21
N ARG A 29 -11.79 3.61 -6.27
CA ARG A 29 -13.02 4.36 -6.55
C ARG A 29 -12.81 5.36 -7.68
N HIS A 30 -11.73 6.14 -7.62
CA HIS A 30 -11.41 7.11 -8.67
C HIS A 30 -11.14 6.44 -10.03
N HIS A 31 -10.41 5.31 -10.06
CA HIS A 31 -10.18 4.52 -11.27
C HIS A 31 -11.50 4.14 -11.94
N ARG A 32 -12.43 3.62 -11.14
CA ARG A 32 -13.75 3.19 -11.59
C ARG A 32 -14.61 4.36 -12.06
N ASP A 33 -14.59 5.47 -11.34
CA ASP A 33 -15.36 6.68 -11.68
C ASP A 33 -14.88 7.31 -12.98
N ARG A 34 -13.58 7.15 -13.32
CA ARG A 34 -13.00 7.60 -14.59
C ARG A 34 -13.22 6.61 -15.74
N GLY A 35 -13.75 5.42 -15.48
CA GLY A 35 -13.94 4.37 -16.49
C GLY A 35 -12.63 3.90 -17.12
N TRP A 36 -11.51 3.98 -16.38
CA TRP A 36 -10.22 3.55 -16.89
C TRP A 36 -10.10 2.02 -16.89
N PRO A 37 -9.32 1.44 -17.83
CA PRO A 37 -9.14 0.01 -17.91
C PRO A 37 -8.31 -0.49 -16.73
N PHE A 38 -8.89 -1.41 -15.95
CA PHE A 38 -8.18 -2.15 -14.92
C PHE A 38 -7.18 -3.13 -15.54
N ALA A 39 -6.10 -3.40 -14.82
CA ALA A 39 -5.24 -4.54 -15.15
C ALA A 39 -5.95 -5.84 -14.73
N ALA A 40 -5.54 -6.98 -15.31
CA ALA A 40 -6.06 -8.29 -14.94
C ALA A 40 -6.00 -8.49 -13.41
N ASP A 41 -7.09 -8.99 -12.83
CA ASP A 41 -7.25 -9.28 -11.40
C ASP A 41 -7.14 -8.05 -10.46
N THR A 42 -7.45 -6.85 -10.97
CA THR A 42 -7.42 -5.61 -10.16
C THR A 42 -8.78 -4.90 -10.02
N GLU A 43 -9.81 -5.44 -10.66
CA GLU A 43 -11.16 -4.84 -10.75
C GLU A 43 -11.89 -4.85 -9.41
N ASP A 44 -11.59 -5.81 -8.54
CA ASP A 44 -12.17 -5.97 -7.22
C ASP A 44 -11.63 -4.98 -6.18
N GLY A 45 -10.56 -4.25 -6.51
CA GLY A 45 -9.91 -3.30 -5.61
C GLY A 45 -9.21 -3.94 -4.41
N GLN A 46 -9.00 -5.26 -4.43
CA GLN A 46 -8.43 -6.01 -3.33
C GLN A 46 -6.90 -6.11 -3.42
N TRP A 47 -6.32 -7.27 -3.12
CA TRP A 47 -4.88 -7.47 -3.02
C TRP A 47 -4.17 -7.37 -4.37
N GLY A 48 -4.79 -7.84 -5.45
CA GLY A 48 -4.24 -7.70 -6.81
C GLY A 48 -4.08 -6.22 -7.18
N TYR A 49 -5.09 -5.42 -6.85
CA TYR A 49 -5.06 -3.98 -7.03
C TYR A 49 -4.05 -3.28 -6.10
N SER A 50 -3.93 -3.69 -4.83
CA SER A 50 -2.87 -3.21 -3.92
C SER A 50 -1.48 -3.41 -4.53
N TRP A 51 -1.22 -4.61 -5.03
CA TRP A 51 0.08 -4.96 -5.62
C TRP A 51 0.36 -4.16 -6.90
N TRP A 52 -0.65 -3.98 -7.75
CA TRP A 52 -0.54 -3.13 -8.93
C TRP A 52 -0.24 -1.67 -8.55
N LEU A 53 -0.96 -1.15 -7.55
CA LEU A 53 -0.81 0.21 -7.04
C LEU A 53 0.60 0.43 -6.48
N MET A 54 1.09 -0.51 -5.68
CA MET A 54 2.45 -0.51 -5.12
C MET A 54 3.54 -0.55 -6.20
N LYS A 55 3.30 -1.19 -7.36
CA LYS A 55 4.30 -1.24 -8.43
C LYS A 55 4.28 -0.03 -9.35
N ARG A 56 3.10 0.54 -9.60
CA ARG A 56 2.91 1.50 -10.71
C ARG A 56 2.47 2.90 -10.29
N GLY A 57 1.91 3.09 -9.10
CA GLY A 57 1.60 4.40 -8.53
C GLY A 57 0.79 5.35 -9.43
N TYR A 58 -0.02 4.83 -10.37
CA TYR A 58 -0.79 5.61 -11.35
C TYR A 58 -0.01 6.44 -12.39
N VAL A 59 1.28 6.19 -12.57
CA VAL A 59 2.10 6.85 -13.62
C VAL A 59 1.42 6.89 -15.01
N PRO A 60 0.71 5.84 -15.48
CA PRO A 60 0.16 5.82 -16.84
C PRO A 60 -1.02 6.77 -17.13
N HIS A 61 -1.74 7.26 -16.11
CA HIS A 61 -3.02 7.94 -16.34
C HIS A 61 -2.97 9.47 -16.22
N ALA A 62 -1.78 10.03 -15.98
CA ALA A 62 -1.45 11.47 -16.01
C ALA A 62 -2.39 12.42 -15.23
N ASP A 63 -3.23 11.91 -14.34
CA ASP A 63 -4.15 12.69 -13.52
C ASP A 63 -3.49 13.10 -12.19
N ARG A 64 -3.63 14.38 -11.82
CA ARG A 64 -2.96 14.95 -10.64
C ARG A 64 -3.42 14.31 -9.33
N ASP A 65 -4.72 14.07 -9.19
CA ASP A 65 -5.29 13.55 -7.96
C ASP A 65 -4.95 12.06 -7.83
N MET A 66 -4.96 11.31 -8.94
CA MET A 66 -4.47 9.93 -8.96
C MET A 66 -2.97 9.81 -8.75
N ARG A 67 -2.15 10.77 -9.19
CA ARG A 67 -0.71 10.77 -8.85
C ARG A 67 -0.50 10.96 -7.36
N PHE A 68 -1.30 11.78 -6.69
CA PHE A 68 -1.22 11.94 -5.24
C PHE A 68 -1.63 10.65 -4.51
N PHE A 69 -2.85 10.13 -4.78
CA PHE A 69 -3.34 8.91 -4.13
C PHE A 69 -2.49 7.68 -4.49
N GLY A 70 -2.06 7.59 -5.75
CA GLY A 70 -1.20 6.55 -6.26
C GLY A 70 0.18 6.56 -5.63
N PHE A 71 0.82 7.72 -5.51
CA PHE A 71 2.12 7.85 -4.87
C PHE A 71 2.06 7.51 -3.38
N TRP A 72 1.10 8.07 -2.64
CA TRP A 72 1.00 7.80 -1.21
C TRP A 72 0.54 6.38 -0.92
N GLY A 73 -0.40 5.84 -1.70
CA GLY A 73 -0.79 4.43 -1.65
C GLY A 73 0.41 3.52 -1.95
N MET A 74 1.20 3.82 -2.98
CA MET A 74 2.41 3.08 -3.30
C MET A 74 3.42 3.10 -2.16
N LEU A 75 3.81 4.29 -1.70
CA LEU A 75 4.86 4.48 -0.70
C LEU A 75 4.48 3.84 0.64
N SER A 76 3.27 4.09 1.12
CA SER A 76 2.78 3.53 2.38
C SER A 76 2.66 2.00 2.33
N GLY A 77 2.26 1.43 1.19
CA GLY A 77 2.24 -0.02 1.00
C GLY A 77 3.62 -0.66 1.09
N TRP A 78 4.65 -0.03 0.48
CA TRP A 78 6.03 -0.52 0.58
C TRP A 78 6.60 -0.41 1.99
N ILE A 79 6.36 0.70 2.67
CA ILE A 79 6.79 0.89 4.07
C ILE A 79 6.15 -0.19 4.96
N ALA A 80 4.84 -0.41 4.84
CA ALA A 80 4.13 -1.42 5.60
C ALA A 80 4.68 -2.84 5.34
N SER A 81 4.89 -3.20 4.08
CA SER A 81 5.43 -4.51 3.69
C SER A 81 6.85 -4.73 4.19
N LEU A 82 7.73 -3.74 4.06
CA LEU A 82 9.12 -3.83 4.54
C LEU A 82 9.17 -3.98 6.06
N ALA A 83 8.36 -3.22 6.78
CA ALA A 83 8.32 -3.30 8.23
C ALA A 83 7.70 -4.64 8.72
N LEU A 84 6.71 -5.18 8.02
CA LEU A 84 6.15 -6.50 8.31
C LEU A 84 7.18 -7.62 8.05
N ALA A 85 7.91 -7.53 6.94
CA ALA A 85 9.00 -8.45 6.63
C ALA A 85 10.14 -8.37 7.65
N ALA A 86 10.59 -7.17 8.01
CA ALA A 86 11.63 -6.97 9.02
C ALA A 86 11.21 -7.53 10.38
N SER A 87 9.94 -7.34 10.77
CA SER A 87 9.39 -7.89 12.01
C SER A 87 9.37 -9.42 12.00
N ALA A 88 8.94 -10.02 10.89
CA ALA A 88 8.96 -11.48 10.74
C ALA A 88 10.38 -12.06 10.85
N VAL A 89 11.36 -11.42 10.21
CA VAL A 89 12.79 -11.82 10.29
C VAL A 89 13.31 -11.71 11.73
N LEU A 90 13.03 -10.60 12.41
CA LEU A 90 13.45 -10.41 13.81
C LEU A 90 12.82 -11.43 14.76
N ILE A 91 11.56 -11.80 14.54
CA ILE A 91 10.90 -12.86 15.30
C ILE A 91 11.57 -14.20 15.02
N ALA A 92 11.83 -14.53 13.75
CA ALA A 92 12.42 -15.81 13.36
C ALA A 92 13.86 -16.00 13.86
N ILE A 93 14.66 -14.92 13.93
CA ILE A 93 16.02 -14.98 14.47
C ILE A 93 16.01 -15.10 16.01
N ARG A 94 14.95 -14.63 16.67
CA ARG A 94 14.78 -14.72 18.12
C ARG A 94 14.20 -16.06 18.59
N ALA A 95 13.33 -16.68 17.78
CA ALA A 95 12.66 -17.95 18.06
C ALA A 95 13.64 -19.13 18.01
#